data_AF-A0A349FA55-F1
#
_entry.id   AF-A0A349FA55-F1
#
_cell.length_a   1.000
_cell.length_b   1.000
_cell.length_c   1.000
_cell.angle_alpha   90.00
_cell.angle_beta   90.00
_cell.angle_gamma   90.00
#
_symmetry.space_group_name_H-M   'P 1'
#
loop_
_entity.id
_entity.type
_entity.pdbx_description
1 polymer ?
#
loop_
_entity_poly.entity_id
_entity_poly.type
_entity_poly.pdbx_seq_one_letter_code
_entity_poly.pdbx_strand_id
1 'polypeptide(L)' 'MDIRKIKKLIELVEESGIAELEISEGEESVRISRHGAAPIHAAPIQYAAAPAPV' A
#
# COMPACT_ATOMS: atom_id res chain seq x y z
N MET A 1 -5.61 16.47 -0.91
CA MET A 1 -5.49 16.14 0.53
C MET A 1 -4.12 16.55 1.09
N ASP A 2 -4.06 17.21 2.26
CA ASP A 2 -2.79 17.62 2.89
C ASP A 2 -2.12 16.49 3.70
N ILE A 3 -0.78 16.47 3.71
CA ILE A 3 0.01 15.57 4.57
C ILE A 3 -0.33 15.69 6.06
N ARG A 4 -0.76 16.87 6.52
CA ARG A 4 -1.22 17.10 7.90
C ARG A 4 -2.52 16.37 8.22
N LYS A 5 -3.47 16.31 7.27
CA LYS A 5 -4.73 15.56 7.42
C LYS A 5 -4.44 14.06 7.40
N ILE A 6 -3.57 13.60 6.50
CA ILE A 6 -3.20 12.18 6.37
C ILE A 6 -2.56 11.64 7.66
N LYS A 7 -1.63 12.39 8.30
CA LYS A 7 -1.05 11.98 9.58
C LYS A 7 -2.09 11.77 10.68
N LYS A 8 -3.04 12.71 10.80
CA LYS A 8 -4.11 12.60 11.79
C LYS A 8 -5.05 11.43 11.50
N LEU A 9 -5.30 11.14 10.22
CA LEU A 9 -6.08 9.98 9.82
C LEU A 9 -5.37 8.66 10.13
N ILE A 10 -4.04 8.59 9.97
CA ILE A 10 -3.25 7.41 10.34
C ILE A 10 -3.36 7.14 11.84
N GLU A 11 -3.17 8.17 12.68
CA GLU A 11 -3.32 8.05 14.15
C GLU A 11 -4.73 7.60 14.54
N LEU A 12 -5.76 8.19 13.93
CA LEU A 12 -7.16 7.79 14.18
C LEU A 12 -7.45 6.37 13.72
N VAL A 13 -6.96 5.98 12.55
CA VAL A 13 -7.13 4.62 12.02
C VAL A 13 -6.46 3.63 12.95
N GLU A 14 -5.27 3.91 13.48
CA GLU A 14 -4.53 3.07 14.42
C GLU A 14 -5.27 2.93 15.76
N GLU A 15 -5.69 4.04 16.37
CA GLU A 15 -6.45 4.06 17.63
C GLU A 15 -7.81 3.37 17.52
N SER A 16 -8.51 3.56 16.40
CA SER A 16 -9.89 3.06 16.21
C SER A 16 -10.00 1.56 15.90
N GLY A 17 -8.88 0.83 15.80
CA GLY A 17 -8.95 -0.59 15.42
C GLY A 17 -9.23 -0.85 13.93
N ILE A 18 -9.33 0.18 13.09
CA ILE A 18 -9.77 0.06 11.70
C ILE A 18 -8.66 -0.52 10.80
N ALA A 19 -8.99 -1.56 10.04
CA ALA A 19 -8.04 -2.23 9.14
C ALA A 19 -7.76 -1.43 7.85
N GLU A 20 -8.75 -0.69 7.34
CA GLU A 20 -8.68 0.07 6.10
C GLU A 20 -9.65 1.26 6.10
N LEU A 21 -9.19 2.40 5.59
CA LEU A 21 -9.97 3.61 5.38
C LEU A 21 -9.66 4.18 3.99
N GLU A 22 -10.70 4.39 3.18
CA GLU A 22 -10.60 5.04 1.87
C GLU A 22 -11.42 6.33 1.89
N ILE A 23 -10.81 7.43 1.44
CA ILE A 23 -11.42 8.75 1.37
C ILE A 23 -11.21 9.29 -0.05
N SER A 24 -12.30 9.73 -0.67
CA SER A 24 -12.29 10.35 -1.98
C SER A 24 -12.86 11.76 -1.87
N GLU A 25 -12.09 12.75 -2.27
CA GLU A 25 -12.45 14.18 -2.23
C GLU A 25 -12.22 14.76 -3.64
N GLY A 26 -13.31 14.81 -4.43
CA GLY A 26 -13.25 15.22 -5.84
C GLY A 26 -12.43 14.25 -6.70
N GLU A 27 -11.31 14.72 -7.23
CA GLU A 27 -10.39 13.94 -8.07
C GLU A 27 -9.28 13.24 -7.26
N GLU A 28 -9.13 13.54 -5.96
CA GLU A 28 -8.11 12.94 -5.11
C GLU A 28 -8.70 11.79 -4.26
N SER A 29 -8.05 10.63 -4.28
CA SER A 29 -8.37 9.50 -3.41
C SER A 29 -7.16 9.10 -2.56
N VAL A 30 -7.40 8.80 -1.29
CA VAL A 30 -6.39 8.31 -0.35
C VAL A 30 -6.91 7.08 0.36
N ARG A 31 -6.12 6.00 0.30
CA ARG A 31 -6.37 4.76 1.00
C ARG A 31 -5.32 4.54 2.08
N ILE A 32 -5.77 4.36 3.31
CA ILE A 32 -4.94 4.11 4.49
C ILE A 32 -5.27 2.69 4.95
N SER A 33 -4.30 1.79 4.84
CA SER A 33 -4.45 0.40 5.30
C SER A 33 -3.47 0.16 6.45
N ARG A 34 -3.98 -0.36 7.57
CA ARG A 34 -3.21 -0.66 8.77
C ARG A 34 -2.21 -1.81 8.55
N HIS A 35 -2.53 -2.72 7.64
CA HIS A 35 -1.64 -3.81 7.28
C HIS A 35 -0.41 -3.23 6.57
N GLY A 36 0.62 -2.92 7.37
CA GLY A 36 1.91 -2.45 6.90
C GLY A 36 2.38 -3.37 5.79
N ALA A 37 2.52 -2.80 4.59
CA ALA A 37 2.92 -3.52 3.39
C ALA A 37 2.28 -4.92 3.33
N ALA A 38 0.96 -5.00 3.08
CA ALA A 38 0.42 -6.20 2.46
C ALA A 38 1.40 -6.58 1.34
N PRO A 39 1.95 -7.81 1.35
CA PRO A 39 3.05 -8.18 0.49
C PRO A 39 2.66 -7.76 -0.91
N ILE A 40 3.41 -6.80 -1.46
CA ILE A 40 3.35 -6.46 -2.87
C ILE A 40 3.45 -7.83 -3.52
N HIS A 41 2.35 -8.30 -4.13
CA HIS A 41 2.33 -9.61 -4.78
C HIS A 41 3.45 -9.56 -5.80
N ALA A 42 4.59 -10.15 -5.44
CA ALA A 42 5.75 -10.20 -6.27
C ALA A 42 5.32 -11.07 -7.45
N ALA A 43 5.09 -10.43 -8.59
CA ALA A 43 4.86 -11.14 -9.83
C ALA A 43 6.02 -12.12 -10.02
N PRO A 44 5.77 -13.41 -10.28
CA PRO A 44 6.82 -14.41 -10.34
C PRO A 44 7.81 -14.04 -11.45
N ILE A 45 9.05 -13.75 -11.04
CA ILE A 45 10.17 -13.56 -11.96
C ILE A 45 10.45 -14.92 -12.60
N GLN A 46 10.13 -15.05 -13.88
CA GLN A 46 10.52 -16.22 -14.67
C GLN A 46 11.99 -16.08 -15.03
N TYR A 47 12.84 -16.86 -14.38
CA TYR A 47 14.25 -16.98 -14.75
C TYR A 47 14.35 -17.76 -16.07
N ALA A 48 14.81 -17.08 -17.12
CA ALA A 48 15.22 -17.73 -18.36
C ALA A 48 16.56 -18.45 -18.13
N ALA A 49 16.63 -19.73 -18.52
CA ALA A 49 17.82 -20.55 -18.41
C ALA A 49 18.94 -20.02 -19.32
N ALA A 50 20.14 -19.84 -18.76
CA ALA A 50 21.32 -19.43 -19.51
C ALA A 50 21.90 -20.62 -20.31
N PRO A 51 22.35 -20.42 -21.56
CA PRO A 51 22.90 -21.50 -22.37
C PRO A 51 24.29 -21.93 -21.86
N ALA A 52 24.52 -23.24 -21.85
CA ALA A 52 25.79 -23.85 -21.44
C ALA A 52 26.88 -23.62 -22.50
N PRO A 53 28.11 -23.25 -22.09
CA PRO A 53 29.23 -23.10 -23.02
C PRO A 53 29.81 -24.46 -23.45
N VAL A 54 30.29 -24.52 -24.69
CA VAL A 54 31.01 -25.65 -25.32
C VAL A 54 32.51 -25.56 -25.13
#